data_AF-A0A7W0P047-F1
#
_entry.id   AF-A0A7W0P047-F1
#
_cell.length_a   1.000
_cell.length_b   1.000
_cell.length_c   1.000
_cell.angle_alpha   90.00
_cell.angle_beta   90.00
_cell.angle_gamma   90.00
#
_symmetry.space_group_name_H-M   'P 1'
#
loop_
_entity.id
_entity.type
_entity.pdbx_description
1 polymer ?
#
loop_
_entity_poly.entity_id
_entity_poly.type
_entity_poly.pdbx_seq_one_letter_code
_entity_poly.pdbx_strand_id
1 'polypeptide(L)'
;MYWLSKPPYLRRAAAVLILLAALAWEIRPVSQERRPFLAVGVNAGAGVTSDQIDWREVPVGVLPELAEPSGTFVADFSVGTPLVASMLAAEPAMPDGWWGIEVPVPAGTSAGTDVRLVVDVRQEPRVIAGLVIRIVGEDSFDGLTALVAVPESEVGAAAAALADGSLRTVVGGR
;
A
#
# COMPACT_ATOMS: atom_id res chain seq x y z
N MET A 1 -63.48 -8.67 47.61
CA MET A 1 -62.75 -8.74 46.32
C MET A 1 -62.05 -7.39 46.06
N TYR A 2 -60.91 -7.14 46.71
CA TYR A 2 -60.15 -5.88 46.58
C TYR A 2 -58.67 -6.05 46.99
N TRP A 3 -58.01 -7.14 46.59
CA TRP A 3 -56.67 -7.44 47.12
C TRP A 3 -55.63 -7.85 46.08
N LEU A 4 -55.77 -7.34 44.85
CA LEU A 4 -54.73 -7.43 43.82
C LEU A 4 -54.77 -6.20 42.88
N SER A 5 -55.16 -5.05 43.41
CA SER A 5 -54.97 -3.78 42.70
C SER A 5 -53.47 -3.51 42.64
N LYS A 6 -52.81 -3.85 41.51
CA LYS A 6 -51.38 -3.62 41.30
C LYS A 6 -51.01 -2.21 41.77
N PRO A 7 -50.18 -2.07 42.80
CA PRO A 7 -49.89 -0.77 43.37
C PRO A 7 -49.41 0.22 42.30
N PRO A 8 -49.87 1.48 42.32
CA PRO A 8 -49.56 2.45 41.27
C PRO A 8 -48.06 2.75 41.13
N TYR A 9 -47.28 2.52 42.19
CA TYR A 9 -45.82 2.67 42.17
C TYR A 9 -45.12 1.66 41.26
N LEU A 10 -45.67 0.45 41.08
CA LEU A 10 -45.08 -0.56 40.19
C LEU A 10 -45.14 -0.13 38.72
N ARG A 11 -46.21 0.56 38.32
CA ARG A 11 -46.33 1.12 36.96
C ARG A 11 -45.30 2.22 36.72
N ARG A 12 -45.08 3.08 37.72
CA ARG A 12 -44.05 4.13 37.65
C ARG A 12 -42.65 3.54 37.61
N ALA A 13 -42.38 2.52 38.43
CA ALA A 13 -41.10 1.81 38.43
C ALA A 13 -40.83 1.14 37.08
N ALA A 14 -41.82 0.48 36.49
CA ALA A 14 -41.70 -0.13 35.17
C ALA A 14 -41.42 0.91 34.08
N ALA A 15 -42.12 2.06 34.09
CA ALA A 15 -41.88 3.15 33.15
C ALA A 15 -40.45 3.70 33.28
N VAL A 16 -39.96 3.90 34.50
CA VAL A 16 -38.58 4.34 34.75
C VAL A 16 -37.58 3.31 34.24
N LEU A 17 -37.80 2.01 34.49
CA LEU A 17 -36.94 0.95 33.98
C LEU A 17 -36.87 0.91 32.46
N ILE A 18 -38.01 1.07 31.77
CA ILE A 18 -38.06 1.15 30.31
C ILE A 18 -37.27 2.35 29.80
N LEU A 19 -37.44 3.52 30.43
CA LEU A 19 -36.69 4.73 30.08
C LEU A 19 -35.19 4.54 30.28
N LEU A 20 -34.77 3.94 31.40
CA LEU A 20 -33.36 3.65 31.66
C LEU A 20 -32.78 2.63 30.67
N ALA A 21 -33.56 1.60 30.31
CA ALA A 21 -33.14 0.60 29.32
C ALA A 21 -33.00 1.20 27.91
N ALA A 22 -33.93 2.06 27.51
CA ALA A 22 -33.85 2.79 26.24
C ALA A 22 -32.65 3.73 26.21
N LEU A 23 -32.43 4.49 27.29
CA LEU A 23 -31.27 5.36 27.43
C LEU A 23 -29.95 4.56 27.39
N ALA A 24 -29.89 3.42 28.08
CA ALA A 24 -28.74 2.53 28.05
C ALA A 24 -28.54 1.85 26.69
N TRP A 25 -29.58 1.74 25.85
CA TRP A 25 -29.46 1.27 24.47
C TRP A 25 -28.89 2.35 23.55
N GLU A 26 -29.34 3.60 23.72
CA GLU A 26 -28.92 4.74 22.90
C GLU A 26 -27.46 5.12 23.11
N ILE A 27 -26.94 5.02 24.34
CA ILE A 27 -25.56 5.41 24.69
C ILE A 27 -24.56 4.25 24.45
N ARG A 28 -24.97 3.16 23.79
CA ARG A 28 -24.05 2.05 23.57
C ARG A 28 -22.88 2.50 22.69
N PRO A 29 -21.63 2.24 23.12
CA PRO A 29 -20.48 2.53 22.29
C PRO A 29 -20.57 1.70 21.00
N VAL A 30 -20.30 2.34 19.87
CA VAL A 30 -20.19 1.64 18.59
C VAL A 30 -18.89 0.85 18.61
N SER A 31 -18.95 -0.42 18.20
CA SER A 31 -17.74 -1.24 18.08
C SER A 31 -16.79 -0.59 17.08
N GLN A 32 -15.51 -0.48 17.44
CA GLN A 32 -14.47 0.09 16.61
C GLN A 32 -13.48 -0.99 16.17
N GLU A 33 -12.85 -0.75 15.02
CA GLU A 33 -11.79 -1.57 14.45
C GLU A 33 -10.69 -0.69 13.86
N ARG A 34 -9.45 -1.20 13.87
CA ARG A 34 -8.31 -0.53 13.27
C ARG A 34 -8.32 -0.69 11.75
N ARG A 35 -8.19 0.43 11.04
CA ARG A 35 -8.06 0.46 9.58
C ARG A 35 -6.88 1.32 9.15
N PRO A 36 -6.19 0.94 8.07
CA PRO A 36 -5.07 1.70 7.53
C PRO A 36 -5.57 2.92 6.74
N PHE A 37 -4.91 4.06 6.94
CA PHE A 37 -5.08 5.30 6.19
C PHE A 37 -3.71 5.77 5.72
N LEU A 38 -3.68 6.54 4.63
CA LEU A 38 -2.43 7.14 4.17
C LEU A 38 -2.00 8.28 5.10
N ALA A 39 -0.79 8.17 5.66
CA ALA A 39 -0.15 9.20 6.47
C ALA A 39 0.44 10.35 5.61
N VAL A 40 0.77 10.05 4.35
CA VAL A 40 1.34 10.98 3.37
C VAL A 40 0.68 10.77 2.00
N GLY A 41 0.87 11.71 1.07
CA GLY A 41 0.52 11.47 -0.34
C GLY A 41 1.47 10.45 -0.95
N VAL A 42 0.95 9.62 -1.85
CA VAL A 42 1.70 8.56 -2.54
C VAL A 42 1.43 8.61 -4.04
N ASN A 43 2.44 8.23 -4.83
CA ASN A 43 2.35 8.20 -6.28
C ASN A 43 2.05 6.77 -6.78
N ALA A 44 1.49 6.67 -7.98
CA ALA A 44 1.29 5.42 -8.69
C ALA A 44 2.63 4.66 -8.85
N GLY A 45 2.60 3.35 -8.63
CA GLY A 45 3.76 2.46 -8.70
C GLY A 45 4.64 2.45 -7.45
N ALA A 46 4.47 3.40 -6.52
CA ALA A 46 5.21 3.41 -5.26
C ALA A 46 4.90 2.15 -4.44
N GLY A 47 5.93 1.56 -3.84
CA GLY A 47 5.77 0.46 -2.89
C GLY A 47 5.11 0.93 -1.59
N VAL A 48 4.26 0.09 -1.02
CA VAL A 48 3.66 0.35 0.30
C VAL A 48 4.72 0.19 1.38
N THR A 49 4.89 1.24 2.20
CA THR A 49 5.81 1.22 3.34
C THR A 49 5.09 1.57 4.65
N SER A 50 5.63 1.12 5.78
CA SER A 50 4.97 1.27 7.09
C SER A 50 4.87 2.73 7.56
N ASP A 51 5.79 3.59 7.14
CA ASP A 51 5.81 5.03 7.42
C ASP A 51 4.72 5.80 6.65
N GLN A 52 4.18 5.22 5.58
CA GLN A 52 3.06 5.79 4.84
C GLN A 52 1.70 5.42 5.44
N ILE A 53 1.64 4.57 6.47
CA ILE A 53 0.39 4.01 7.01
C ILE A 53 0.13 4.56 8.41
N ASP A 54 -1.02 5.21 8.56
CA ASP A 54 -1.60 5.64 9.83
C ASP A 54 -2.78 4.73 10.20
N TRP A 55 -2.72 4.08 11.36
CA TRP A 55 -3.74 3.14 11.83
C TRP A 55 -4.78 3.87 12.68
N ARG A 56 -6.02 3.95 12.18
CA ARG A 56 -7.12 4.69 12.84
C ARG A 56 -8.23 3.76 13.27
N GLU A 57 -8.83 4.07 14.41
CA GLU A 57 -10.06 3.41 14.88
C GLU A 57 -11.26 3.96 14.10
N VAL A 58 -12.00 3.08 13.43
CA VAL A 58 -13.24 3.40 12.73
C VAL A 58 -14.36 2.47 13.17
N PRO A 59 -15.64 2.86 13.04
CA PRO A 59 -16.74 1.95 13.31
C PRO A 59 -16.67 0.69 12.44
N VAL A 60 -16.96 -0.46 13.05
CA VAL A 60 -16.97 -1.75 12.35
C VAL A 60 -17.92 -1.71 11.16
N GLY A 61 -17.42 -2.18 10.01
CA GLY A 61 -18.20 -2.33 8.78
C GLY A 61 -18.30 -1.07 7.91
N VAL A 62 -17.64 0.04 8.29
CA VAL A 62 -17.56 1.25 7.45
C VAL A 62 -16.56 1.10 6.31
N LEU A 63 -15.44 0.41 6.56
CA LEU A 63 -14.38 0.18 5.58
C LEU A 63 -14.16 -1.33 5.37
N PRO A 64 -13.79 -1.75 4.14
CA PRO A 64 -13.46 -3.14 3.87
C PRO A 64 -12.19 -3.56 4.63
N GLU A 65 -12.04 -4.86 4.82
CA GLU A 65 -10.92 -5.40 5.58
C GLU A 65 -9.61 -5.35 4.80
N LEU A 66 -8.56 -4.84 5.47
CA LEU A 66 -7.19 -4.85 4.98
C LEU A 66 -6.23 -4.94 6.18
N ALA A 67 -5.79 -6.16 6.50
CA ALA A 67 -4.96 -6.44 7.67
C ALA A 67 -3.49 -6.09 7.46
N GLU A 68 -2.95 -6.41 6.28
CA GLU A 68 -1.53 -6.18 5.95
C GLU A 68 -1.44 -5.56 4.55
N PRO A 69 -1.33 -4.22 4.47
CA PRO A 69 -1.18 -3.54 3.20
C PRO A 69 0.19 -3.87 2.60
N SER A 70 0.19 -4.44 1.38
CA SER A 70 1.41 -4.81 0.66
C SER A 70 1.22 -4.62 -0.84
N GLY A 71 2.31 -4.42 -1.57
CA GLY A 71 2.29 -4.23 -3.03
C GLY A 71 2.61 -2.80 -3.43
N THR A 72 2.07 -2.37 -4.57
CA THR A 72 2.31 -1.04 -5.13
C THR A 72 1.02 -0.30 -5.40
N PHE A 73 1.01 1.02 -5.23
CA PHE A 73 -0.17 1.83 -5.52
C PHE A 73 -0.53 1.83 -7.01
N VAL A 74 -1.81 1.66 -7.34
CA VAL A 74 -2.27 1.66 -8.75
C VAL A 74 -2.47 3.06 -9.33
N ALA A 75 -2.53 4.08 -8.47
CA ALA A 75 -2.77 5.47 -8.81
C ALA A 75 -2.17 6.38 -7.73
N ASP A 76 -2.17 7.69 -7.99
CA ASP A 76 -1.80 8.68 -6.99
C ASP A 76 -2.92 8.85 -5.96
N PHE A 77 -2.56 8.95 -4.69
CA PHE A 77 -3.51 9.12 -3.59
C PHE A 77 -3.04 10.17 -2.60
N SER A 78 -4.01 10.91 -2.06
CA SER A 78 -3.76 11.97 -1.08
C SER A 78 -3.66 11.43 0.34
N VAL A 79 -2.98 12.19 1.20
CA VAL A 79 -2.97 11.97 2.65
C VAL A 79 -4.39 11.86 3.23
N GLY A 80 -4.57 10.98 4.22
CA GLY A 80 -5.84 10.74 4.90
C GLY A 80 -6.84 9.88 4.11
N THR A 81 -6.47 9.39 2.92
CA THR A 81 -7.30 8.44 2.17
C THR A 81 -7.33 7.08 2.87
N PRO A 82 -8.50 6.44 3.07
CA PRO A 82 -8.57 5.09 3.60
C PRO A 82 -7.95 4.11 2.61
N LEU A 83 -7.05 3.26 3.10
CA LEU A 83 -6.33 2.31 2.28
C LEU A 83 -7.17 1.04 2.10
N VAL A 84 -7.46 0.68 0.84
CA VAL A 84 -8.26 -0.50 0.50
C VAL A 84 -7.52 -1.36 -0.53
N ALA A 85 -7.81 -2.66 -0.56
CA ALA A 85 -7.11 -3.62 -1.42
C ALA A 85 -7.12 -3.24 -2.92
N SER A 86 -8.19 -2.61 -3.41
CA SER A 86 -8.29 -2.18 -4.81
C SER A 86 -7.34 -1.04 -5.19
N MET A 87 -6.71 -0.37 -4.22
CA MET A 87 -5.69 0.66 -4.45
C MET A 87 -4.30 0.05 -4.67
N LEU A 88 -4.15 -1.26 -4.43
CA LEU A 88 -2.88 -1.96 -4.44
C LEU A 88 -2.85 -3.00 -5.56
N ALA A 89 -1.81 -2.94 -6.38
CA ALA A 89 -1.42 -4.03 -7.25
C ALA A 89 -0.45 -4.95 -6.50
N ALA A 90 -0.53 -6.26 -6.78
CA ALA A 90 0.46 -7.20 -6.29
C ALA A 90 1.84 -6.85 -6.84
N GLU A 91 2.86 -6.90 -5.96
CA GLU A 91 4.25 -6.77 -6.39
C GLU A 91 4.60 -7.97 -7.30
N PRO A 92 5.23 -7.76 -8.46
CA PRO A 92 5.73 -8.83 -9.28
C PRO A 92 6.69 -9.72 -8.49
N ALA A 93 6.56 -11.04 -8.64
CA ALA A 93 7.50 -11.97 -8.05
C ALA A 93 8.89 -11.80 -8.69
N MET A 94 9.93 -11.83 -7.87
CA MET A 94 11.31 -11.95 -8.35
C MET A 94 11.44 -13.27 -9.13
N PRO A 95 11.82 -13.25 -10.42
CA PRO A 95 12.01 -14.49 -11.17
C PRO A 95 13.14 -15.33 -10.58
N ASP A 96 13.04 -16.65 -10.71
CA ASP A 96 14.07 -17.57 -10.21
C ASP A 96 15.43 -17.31 -10.89
N GLY A 97 16.49 -17.20 -10.08
CA GLY A 97 17.84 -16.88 -10.56
C GLY A 97 18.03 -15.41 -10.97
N TRP A 98 17.14 -14.51 -10.54
CA TRP A 98 17.28 -13.07 -10.72
C TRP A 98 17.57 -12.39 -9.38
N TRP A 99 18.26 -11.26 -9.45
CA TRP A 99 18.69 -10.45 -8.32
C TRP A 99 18.20 -9.02 -8.48
N GLY A 100 17.77 -8.40 -7.38
CA GLY A 100 17.31 -7.02 -7.36
C GLY A 100 18.46 -6.03 -7.25
N ILE A 101 18.50 -5.06 -8.14
CA ILE A 101 19.41 -3.90 -8.07
C ILE A 101 18.60 -2.60 -8.14
N GLU A 102 18.98 -1.60 -7.36
CA GLU A 102 18.36 -0.28 -7.43
C GLU A 102 18.98 0.50 -8.58
N VAL A 103 18.16 0.89 -9.56
CA VAL A 103 18.61 1.59 -10.76
C VAL A 103 17.71 2.78 -11.05
N PRO A 104 18.27 3.89 -11.58
CA PRO A 104 17.44 4.97 -12.09
C PRO A 104 16.66 4.47 -13.30
N VAL A 105 15.36 4.73 -13.35
CA VAL A 105 14.45 4.38 -14.44
C VAL A 105 13.72 5.64 -14.93
N PRO A 106 13.22 5.66 -16.19
CA PRO A 106 12.50 6.80 -16.71
C PRO A 106 11.23 7.10 -15.90
N ALA A 107 10.85 8.38 -15.85
CA ALA A 107 9.59 8.81 -15.26
C ALA A 107 8.40 8.06 -15.87
N GLY A 108 7.42 7.69 -15.03
CA GLY A 108 6.24 6.92 -15.44
C GLY A 108 6.45 5.40 -15.54
N THR A 109 7.63 4.89 -15.21
CA THR A 109 7.86 3.44 -15.07
C THR A 109 7.08 2.91 -13.87
N SER A 110 6.38 1.78 -14.05
CA SER A 110 5.62 1.12 -12.98
C SER A 110 6.17 -0.28 -12.68
N ALA A 111 5.85 -0.80 -11.49
CA ALA A 111 6.11 -2.20 -11.16
C ALA A 111 5.47 -3.15 -12.20
N GLY A 112 6.19 -4.21 -12.54
CA GLY A 112 5.82 -5.19 -13.56
C GLY A 112 6.21 -4.79 -14.97
N THR A 113 6.86 -3.63 -15.16
CA THR A 113 7.34 -3.18 -16.47
C THR A 113 8.65 -3.87 -16.84
N ASP A 114 8.71 -4.41 -18.06
CA ASP A 114 9.96 -4.89 -18.66
C ASP A 114 10.86 -3.71 -19.05
N VAL A 115 12.09 -3.73 -18.57
CA VAL A 115 13.11 -2.72 -18.88
C VAL A 115 14.32 -3.37 -19.54
N ARG A 116 15.04 -2.56 -20.30
CA ARG A 116 16.31 -2.93 -20.91
C ARG A 116 17.39 -2.07 -20.28
N LEU A 117 18.32 -2.73 -19.62
CA LEU A 117 19.51 -2.14 -19.04
C LEU A 117 20.59 -2.14 -20.11
N VAL A 118 20.90 -0.97 -20.64
CA VAL A 118 21.98 -0.77 -21.61
C VAL A 118 23.24 -0.42 -20.84
N VAL A 119 24.22 -1.29 -20.92
CA VAL A 119 25.55 -1.09 -20.33
C VAL A 119 26.56 -0.88 -21.44
N ASP A 120 27.40 0.15 -21.31
CA ASP A 120 28.55 0.32 -22.18
C ASP A 120 29.76 -0.38 -21.56
N VAL A 121 30.10 -1.54 -22.12
CA VAL A 121 31.28 -2.29 -21.70
C VAL A 121 32.32 -2.18 -22.80
N ARG A 122 33.36 -1.37 -22.56
CA ARG A 122 34.50 -1.21 -23.48
C ARG A 122 34.09 -0.83 -24.92
N GLN A 123 33.12 0.07 -25.09
CA GLN A 123 32.61 0.54 -26.39
C GLN A 123 31.72 -0.45 -27.16
N GLU A 124 31.30 -1.54 -26.52
CA GLU A 124 30.26 -2.43 -27.05
C GLU A 124 29.02 -2.33 -26.17
N PRO A 125 27.92 -1.72 -26.67
CA PRO A 125 26.69 -1.62 -25.91
C PRO A 125 26.06 -3.00 -25.78
N ARG A 126 25.91 -3.47 -24.54
CA ARG A 126 25.22 -4.72 -24.21
C ARG A 126 23.87 -4.41 -23.58
N VAL A 127 22.87 -5.18 -23.96
CA VAL A 127 21.50 -5.05 -23.44
C VAL A 127 21.23 -6.21 -22.51
N ILE A 128 20.90 -5.89 -21.26
CA ILE A 128 20.51 -6.83 -20.22
C ILE A 128 19.00 -6.68 -19.98
N ALA A 129 18.29 -7.80 -19.92
CA ALA A 129 16.87 -7.81 -19.58
C ALA A 129 16.68 -7.46 -18.11
N GLY A 130 15.68 -6.64 -17.81
CA GLY A 130 15.30 -6.31 -16.44
C GLY A 130 13.78 -6.28 -16.28
N LEU A 131 13.33 -6.53 -15.06
CA LEU A 131 11.92 -6.41 -14.67
C LEU A 131 11.82 -5.47 -13.47
N VAL A 132 11.00 -4.44 -13.55
CA VAL A 132 10.76 -3.57 -12.40
C VAL A 132 9.93 -4.31 -11.36
N ILE A 133 10.50 -4.54 -10.18
CA ILE A 133 9.81 -5.17 -9.06
C ILE A 133 9.02 -4.10 -8.28
N ARG A 134 9.66 -2.98 -7.93
CA ARG A 134 8.99 -1.84 -7.26
C ARG A 134 9.71 -0.52 -7.46
N ILE A 135 8.98 0.59 -7.30
CA ILE A 135 9.58 1.94 -7.23
C ILE A 135 10.01 2.22 -5.78
N VAL A 136 11.26 2.62 -5.61
CA VAL A 136 11.92 2.83 -4.29
C VAL A 136 11.91 4.31 -3.89
N GLY A 137 12.05 5.22 -4.86
CA GLY A 137 12.05 6.65 -4.58
C GLY A 137 12.05 7.51 -5.82
N GLU A 138 11.78 8.80 -5.64
CA GLU A 138 11.90 9.82 -6.66
C GLU A 138 13.16 10.64 -6.39
N ASP A 139 14.07 10.69 -7.36
CA ASP A 139 15.30 11.45 -7.24
C ASP A 139 15.08 12.87 -7.79
N SER A 140 15.75 13.86 -7.20
CA SER A 140 15.40 15.29 -7.35
C SER A 140 15.67 15.90 -8.75
N PHE A 141 16.12 15.08 -9.71
CA PHE A 141 16.66 15.50 -11.01
C PHE A 141 16.04 14.75 -12.22
N ASP A 142 14.74 14.44 -12.17
CA ASP A 142 13.95 13.75 -13.24
C ASP A 142 14.12 12.21 -13.34
N GLY A 143 14.67 11.56 -12.32
CA GLY A 143 14.84 10.10 -12.28
C GLY A 143 13.97 9.45 -11.20
N LEU A 144 13.28 8.36 -11.52
CA LEU A 144 12.72 7.47 -10.50
C LEU A 144 13.78 6.41 -10.19
N THR A 145 14.00 6.06 -8.92
CA THR A 145 14.81 4.90 -8.55
C THR A 145 13.90 3.71 -8.33
N ALA A 146 14.20 2.60 -9.01
CA ALA A 146 13.41 1.38 -8.92
C ALA A 146 14.30 0.17 -8.61
N LEU A 147 13.73 -0.78 -7.87
CA LEU A 147 14.31 -2.11 -7.70
C LEU A 147 14.01 -2.92 -8.97
N VAL A 148 15.03 -3.16 -9.78
CA VAL A 148 14.94 -3.93 -11.01
C VAL A 148 15.58 -5.29 -10.81
N ALA A 149 14.81 -6.34 -11.09
CA ALA A 149 15.30 -7.70 -11.16
C ALA A 149 16.15 -7.88 -12.42
N VAL A 150 17.32 -8.49 -12.26
CA VAL A 150 18.28 -8.77 -13.33
C VAL A 150 18.76 -10.22 -13.22
N PRO A 151 18.97 -10.96 -14.33
CA PRO A 151 19.53 -12.31 -14.28
C PRO A 151 20.86 -12.37 -13.51
N GLU A 152 21.06 -13.39 -12.68
CA GLU A 152 22.27 -13.59 -11.87
C GLU A 152 23.56 -13.52 -12.71
N SER A 153 23.54 -14.11 -13.92
CA SER A 153 24.69 -14.11 -14.83
C SER A 153 25.10 -12.71 -15.31
N GLU A 154 24.20 -11.73 -15.21
CA GLU A 154 24.40 -10.37 -15.70
C GLU A 154 24.50 -9.34 -14.56
N VAL A 155 24.15 -9.72 -13.32
CA VAL A 155 24.04 -8.78 -12.19
C VAL A 155 25.36 -8.08 -11.91
N GLY A 156 26.50 -8.79 -12.05
CA GLY A 156 27.82 -8.20 -11.85
C GLY A 156 28.16 -7.13 -12.89
N ALA A 157 27.78 -7.33 -14.15
CA ALA A 157 27.99 -6.35 -15.21
C ALA A 157 27.06 -5.13 -15.03
N ALA A 158 25.80 -5.35 -14.66
CA ALA A 158 24.86 -4.28 -14.38
C ALA A 158 25.28 -3.45 -13.17
N ALA A 159 25.72 -4.09 -12.09
CA ALA A 159 26.19 -3.43 -10.88
C ALA A 159 27.48 -2.62 -11.13
N ALA A 160 28.42 -3.16 -11.90
CA ALA A 160 29.63 -2.42 -12.29
C ALA A 160 29.29 -1.18 -13.13
N ALA A 161 28.42 -1.33 -14.14
CA ALA A 161 27.99 -0.21 -14.98
C ALA A 161 27.20 0.85 -14.21
N LEU A 162 26.42 0.45 -13.20
CA LEU A 162 25.74 1.37 -12.30
C LEU A 162 26.76 2.18 -11.47
N ALA A 163 27.76 1.50 -10.90
CA ALA A 163 28.81 2.13 -10.09
C ALA A 163 29.66 3.11 -10.93
N ASP A 164 29.89 2.80 -12.20
CA ASP A 164 30.62 3.64 -13.15
C ASP A 164 29.76 4.75 -13.79
N GLY A 165 28.44 4.78 -13.51
CA GLY A 165 27.51 5.75 -14.09
C GLY A 165 27.24 5.58 -15.59
N SER A 166 27.61 4.43 -16.16
CA SER A 166 27.44 4.11 -17.59
C SER A 166 26.14 3.35 -17.87
N LEU A 167 25.40 2.94 -16.84
CA LEU A 167 24.10 2.29 -16.98
C LEU A 167 23.04 3.25 -17.52
N ARG A 168 22.37 2.87 -18.60
CA ARG A 168 21.18 3.55 -19.12
C ARG A 168 20.00 2.59 -19.15
N THR A 169 18.86 3.03 -18.66
CA THR A 169 17.64 2.23 -18.62
C THR A 169 16.67 2.68 -19.71
N VAL A 170 16.15 1.72 -20.47
CA VAL A 170 15.14 1.97 -21.51
C VAL A 170 13.92 1.12 -21.20
N VAL A 171 12.74 1.74 -21.17
CA VAL A 171 11.48 1.02 -20.99
C VAL A 171 11.16 0.26 -22.28
N GLY A 172 10.94 -1.05 -22.19
CA GLY A 172 10.51 -1.86 -23.32
C GLY A 172 9.07 -1.51 -23.67
N GLY A 173 8.86 -0.82 -24.80
CA GLY A 173 7.53 -0.71 -25.38
C GLY A 173 7.03 -2.11 -25.74
N ARG A 174 5.87 -2.49 -25.20
CA ARG A 174 5.14 -3.69 -25.61
C ARG A 174 4.76 -3.62 -27.09
#